data_AF-A0A7K3Z2S7-F1
#
_entry.id   AF-A0A7K3Z2S7-F1
#
_cell.length_a   1.000
_cell.length_b   1.000
_cell.length_c   1.000
_cell.angle_alpha   90.00
_cell.angle_beta   90.00
_cell.angle_gamma   90.00
#
_symmetry.space_group_name_H-M   'P 1'
#
loop_
_entity.id
_entity.type
_entity.pdbx_description
1 polymer ?
#
loop_
_entity_poly.entity_id
_entity_poly.type
_entity_poly.pdbx_seq_one_letter_code
_entity_poly.pdbx_strand_id
1 'polypeptide(L)'
;MSSAATTPMRKPFYLRPPWNILFEISKLEKLTPWNVNIAYLLRSFLTEMEKNSPQKVDFRASGVALDSSALIYLMKSKLLLTLQEPPPSPPKIPKDFVPPPLFLPLRHELTSTTIQHLLDVLDEVLKGEKQLNLTHAVEQHPVLPAVTDLLPKFDKFIAELEFEVDKLYAILCEKVDGQGIIDFTSLSKGATRIEALRMFIYLLFLAQDGLVSLWQNEETEELYIAVGKITVEKLKSTN
;
A
#
# COMPACT_ATOMS: atom_id res chain seq x y z
N MET A 1 46.71 -21.11 -28.12
CA MET A 1 45.38 -21.12 -27.47
C MET A 1 45.57 -20.54 -26.08
N SER A 2 45.28 -19.24 -25.91
CA SER A 2 45.48 -18.53 -24.65
C SER A 2 44.18 -18.59 -23.84
N SER A 3 44.20 -19.29 -22.72
CA SER A 3 43.09 -19.41 -21.78
C SER A 3 42.92 -18.09 -21.01
N ALA A 4 41.83 -17.37 -21.27
CA ALA A 4 41.44 -16.19 -20.51
C ALA A 4 41.07 -16.60 -19.07
N ALA A 5 41.94 -16.26 -18.11
CA ALA A 5 41.67 -16.42 -16.70
C ALA A 5 40.60 -15.42 -16.25
N THR A 6 39.43 -15.90 -15.88
CA THR A 6 38.36 -15.10 -15.28
C THR A 6 38.73 -14.81 -13.83
N THR A 7 39.19 -13.59 -13.53
CA THR A 7 39.37 -13.11 -12.16
C THR A 7 38.00 -12.96 -11.47
N PRO A 8 37.88 -13.30 -10.18
CA PRO A 8 36.62 -13.13 -9.45
C PRO A 8 36.27 -11.65 -9.40
N MET A 9 35.15 -11.27 -10.02
CA MET A 9 34.68 -9.88 -10.08
C MET A 9 34.43 -9.34 -8.68
N ARG A 10 35.42 -8.60 -8.15
CA ARG A 10 35.30 -7.86 -6.89
C ARG A 10 34.17 -6.84 -7.04
N LYS A 11 33.22 -6.81 -6.10
CA LYS A 11 32.12 -5.83 -6.12
C LYS A 11 32.68 -4.41 -6.32
N PRO A 12 32.11 -3.63 -7.24
CA PRO A 12 32.57 -2.27 -7.51
C PRO A 12 32.49 -1.40 -6.25
N PHE A 13 33.35 -0.38 -6.16
CA PHE A 13 33.47 0.45 -4.96
C PHE A 13 32.15 1.16 -4.62
N TYR A 14 31.39 1.56 -5.63
CA TYR A 14 30.16 2.33 -5.49
C TYR A 14 28.95 1.54 -4.97
N LEU A 15 29.05 0.20 -4.89
CA LEU A 15 28.06 -0.65 -4.20
C LEU A 15 28.39 -0.88 -2.73
N ARG A 16 29.42 -0.21 -2.19
CA ARG A 16 29.75 -0.27 -0.76
C ARG A 16 29.05 0.87 -0.02
N PRO A 17 28.66 0.67 1.25
CA PRO A 17 28.27 1.78 2.11
C PRO A 17 29.44 2.76 2.22
N PRO A 18 29.24 4.09 2.16
CA PRO A 18 27.96 4.82 2.16
C PRO A 18 27.33 5.07 0.79
N TRP A 19 28.03 4.81 -0.33
CA TRP A 19 27.56 5.20 -1.67
C TRP A 19 26.44 4.35 -2.25
N ASN A 20 26.24 3.16 -1.70
CA ASN A 20 25.19 2.22 -2.11
C ASN A 20 23.80 2.87 -2.25
N ILE A 21 23.53 3.90 -1.45
CA ILE A 21 22.28 4.67 -1.46
C ILE A 21 22.00 5.33 -2.82
N LEU A 22 23.03 5.76 -3.56
CA LEU A 22 22.86 6.36 -4.90
C LEU A 22 22.58 5.32 -6.01
N PHE A 23 22.85 4.04 -5.75
CA PHE A 23 22.73 2.99 -6.77
C PHE A 23 21.52 2.09 -6.53
N GLU A 24 20.94 2.10 -5.33
CA GLU A 24 19.76 1.31 -4.96
C GLU A 24 18.48 2.17 -4.91
N ILE A 25 17.97 2.55 -6.09
CA ILE A 25 16.78 3.40 -6.25
C ILE A 25 15.54 2.80 -5.55
N SER A 26 15.37 1.48 -5.60
CA SER A 26 14.22 0.80 -4.95
C SER A 26 14.24 0.88 -3.42
N LYS A 27 15.40 1.09 -2.81
CA LYS A 27 15.51 1.30 -1.36
C LYS A 27 15.32 2.76 -0.98
N LEU A 28 15.43 3.67 -1.94
CA LEU A 28 15.29 5.10 -1.71
C LEU A 28 13.85 5.49 -1.37
N GLU A 29 12.85 4.81 -1.93
CA GLU A 29 11.44 5.04 -1.60
C GLU A 29 11.12 4.78 -0.12
N LYS A 30 11.87 3.88 0.53
CA LYS A 30 11.69 3.54 1.94
C LYS A 30 12.47 4.46 2.89
N LEU A 31 13.39 5.26 2.38
CA LEU A 31 14.24 6.15 3.17
C LEU A 31 13.65 7.56 3.20
N THR A 32 13.79 8.25 4.33
CA THR A 32 13.40 9.66 4.42
C THR A 32 14.35 10.51 3.57
N PRO A 33 13.86 11.28 2.57
CA PRO A 33 14.73 12.06 1.67
C PRO A 33 15.63 13.04 2.41
N TRP A 34 15.17 13.59 3.54
CA TRP A 34 15.89 14.57 4.37
C TRP A 34 17.10 14.01 5.11
N ASN A 35 17.14 12.69 5.39
CA ASN A 35 18.26 12.07 6.10
C ASN A 35 19.50 11.88 5.20
N VAL A 36 19.35 12.07 3.88
CA VAL A 36 20.44 11.87 2.92
C VAL A 36 21.16 13.20 2.64
N ASN A 37 22.44 13.28 3.03
CA ASN A 37 23.34 14.36 2.64
C ASN A 37 23.95 14.08 1.26
N ILE A 38 23.22 14.45 0.21
CA ILE A 38 23.59 14.24 -1.19
C ILE A 38 24.93 14.92 -1.52
N ALA A 39 25.15 16.14 -1.02
CA ALA A 39 26.35 16.92 -1.31
C ALA A 39 27.62 16.24 -0.78
N TYR A 40 27.57 15.74 0.46
CA TYR A 40 28.66 14.96 1.04
C TYR A 40 28.92 13.67 0.25
N LEU A 41 27.84 12.97 -0.08
CA LEU A 41 27.91 11.64 -0.68
C LEU A 41 28.41 11.69 -2.12
N LEU A 42 27.99 12.67 -2.93
CA LEU A 42 28.53 12.92 -4.27
C LEU A 42 29.99 13.38 -4.24
N ARG A 43 30.37 14.29 -3.33
CA ARG A 43 31.79 14.70 -3.19
C ARG A 43 32.68 13.52 -2.83
N SER A 44 32.27 12.74 -1.84
CA SER A 44 32.99 11.53 -1.42
C SER A 44 33.08 10.51 -2.57
N PHE A 45 31.99 10.31 -3.31
CA PHE A 45 31.96 9.42 -4.47
C PHE A 45 32.93 9.87 -5.57
N LEU A 46 32.95 11.17 -5.92
CA LEU A 46 33.87 11.72 -6.91
C LEU A 46 35.34 11.57 -6.46
N THR A 47 35.64 11.91 -5.21
CA THR A 47 37.00 11.76 -4.67
C THR A 47 37.48 10.31 -4.69
N GLU A 48 36.61 9.36 -4.38
CA GLU A 48 36.97 7.93 -4.48
C GLU A 48 37.07 7.42 -5.92
N MET A 49 36.26 7.96 -6.83
CA MET A 49 36.38 7.64 -8.25
C MET A 49 37.71 8.12 -8.83
N GLU A 50 38.15 9.33 -8.46
CA GLU A 50 39.44 9.90 -8.86
C GLU A 50 40.63 9.10 -8.29
N LYS A 51 40.54 8.65 -7.03
CA LYS A 51 41.56 7.82 -6.39
C LYS A 51 41.67 6.43 -7.01
N ASN A 52 40.54 5.77 -7.24
CA ASN A 52 40.52 4.38 -7.70
C ASN A 52 40.71 4.25 -9.22
N SER A 53 40.41 5.29 -10.01
CA SER A 53 40.54 5.27 -11.46
C SER A 53 41.00 6.61 -12.05
N PRO A 54 42.25 7.02 -11.79
CA PRO A 54 42.80 8.31 -12.21
C PRO A 54 42.91 8.50 -13.74
N GLN A 55 42.85 7.42 -14.52
CA GLN A 55 43.00 7.47 -15.98
C GLN A 55 41.69 7.22 -16.75
N LYS A 56 40.62 6.78 -16.07
CA LYS A 56 39.33 6.46 -16.69
C LYS A 56 38.18 6.73 -15.73
N VAL A 57 37.46 7.81 -15.97
CA VAL A 57 36.22 8.13 -15.25
C VAL A 57 35.09 7.23 -15.74
N ASP A 58 34.42 6.55 -14.81
CA ASP A 58 33.27 5.71 -15.12
C ASP A 58 32.00 6.55 -15.28
N PHE A 59 31.80 7.12 -16.47
CA PHE A 59 30.62 7.93 -16.80
C PHE A 59 29.28 7.20 -16.59
N ARG A 60 29.26 5.87 -16.72
CA ARG A 60 28.06 5.06 -16.47
C ARG A 60 27.63 5.13 -15.01
N ALA A 61 28.57 4.97 -14.08
CA ALA A 61 28.29 5.04 -12.65
C ALA A 61 27.88 6.47 -12.26
N SER A 62 28.56 7.48 -12.81
CA SER A 62 28.19 8.89 -12.61
C SER A 62 26.80 9.23 -13.16
N GLY A 63 26.38 8.62 -14.26
CA GLY A 63 25.02 8.81 -14.80
C GLY A 63 23.94 8.29 -13.85
N VAL A 64 24.14 7.10 -13.28
CA VAL A 64 23.21 6.53 -12.27
C VAL A 64 23.23 7.35 -10.98
N ALA A 65 24.41 7.80 -10.54
CA ALA A 65 24.55 8.69 -9.38
C ALA A 65 23.87 10.05 -9.60
N LEU A 66 23.90 10.57 -10.83
CA LEU A 66 23.23 11.82 -11.20
C LEU A 66 21.71 11.64 -11.19
N ASP A 67 21.19 10.59 -11.83
CA ASP A 67 19.77 10.29 -11.89
C ASP A 67 19.16 10.09 -10.49
N SER A 68 19.80 9.27 -9.67
CA SER A 68 19.39 9.08 -8.27
C SER A 68 19.45 10.38 -7.48
N SER A 69 20.49 11.22 -7.67
CA SER A 69 20.56 12.51 -6.99
C SER A 69 19.42 13.45 -7.39
N ALA A 70 19.06 13.49 -8.68
CA ALA A 70 17.95 14.28 -9.18
C ALA A 70 16.61 13.81 -8.60
N LEU A 71 16.41 12.50 -8.50
CA LEU A 71 15.24 11.90 -7.87
C LEU A 71 15.11 12.28 -6.39
N ILE A 72 16.20 12.24 -5.62
CA ILE A 72 16.19 12.65 -4.21
C ILE A 72 15.82 14.14 -4.09
N TYR A 73 16.34 15.00 -4.96
CA TYR A 73 16.00 16.42 -4.96
C TYR A 73 14.54 16.67 -5.32
N LEU A 74 13.98 15.93 -6.28
CA LEU A 74 12.55 15.97 -6.61
C LEU A 74 11.72 15.60 -5.38
N MET A 75 12.05 14.51 -4.69
CA MET A 75 11.34 14.09 -3.48
C MET A 75 11.40 15.15 -2.38
N LYS A 76 12.56 15.78 -2.16
CA LYS A 76 12.71 16.88 -1.20
C LYS A 76 11.83 18.08 -1.57
N SER A 77 11.84 18.47 -2.84
CA SER A 77 11.02 19.58 -3.35
C SER A 77 9.53 19.29 -3.18
N LYS A 78 9.08 18.10 -3.58
CA LYS A 78 7.69 17.66 -3.43
C LYS A 78 7.25 17.71 -1.97
N LEU A 79 8.08 17.21 -1.05
CA LEU A 79 7.77 17.23 0.37
C LEU A 79 7.68 18.67 0.90
N LEU A 80 8.60 19.54 0.49
CA LEU A 80 8.55 20.97 0.85
C LEU A 80 7.26 21.63 0.35
N LEU A 81 6.85 21.35 -0.89
CA LEU A 81 5.60 21.88 -1.46
C LEU A 81 4.37 21.37 -0.71
N THR A 82 4.33 20.08 -0.38
CA THR A 82 3.21 19.50 0.39
C THR A 82 3.05 20.11 1.79
N LEU A 83 4.13 20.64 2.38
CA LEU A 83 4.08 21.34 3.68
C LEU A 83 3.56 22.78 3.54
N GLN A 84 3.67 23.39 2.37
CA GLN A 84 3.16 24.73 2.08
C GLN A 84 1.69 24.71 1.64
N GLU A 85 1.17 23.55 1.24
CA GLU A 85 -0.23 23.41 0.92
C GLU A 85 -1.06 23.70 2.18
N PRO A 86 -2.00 24.66 2.11
CA PRO A 86 -2.86 24.96 3.24
C PRO A 86 -3.61 23.68 3.64
N PRO A 87 -3.88 23.49 4.95
CA PRO A 87 -4.60 22.31 5.40
C PRO A 87 -5.89 22.18 4.60
N PRO A 88 -6.23 20.97 4.10
CA PRO A 88 -7.43 20.77 3.31
C PRO A 88 -8.63 21.30 4.11
N SER A 89 -9.45 22.12 3.45
CA SER A 89 -10.65 22.68 4.07
C SER A 89 -11.45 21.55 4.73
N PRO A 90 -12.05 21.77 5.92
CA PRO A 90 -12.81 20.74 6.59
C PRO A 90 -13.81 20.12 5.61
N PRO A 91 -13.98 18.78 5.63
CA PRO A 91 -14.84 18.09 4.68
C PRO A 91 -16.21 18.76 4.75
N LYS A 92 -16.65 19.33 3.62
CA LYS A 92 -18.01 19.84 3.49
C LYS A 92 -18.91 18.64 3.76
N ILE A 93 -19.62 18.67 4.88
CA ILE A 93 -20.66 17.69 5.20
C ILE A 93 -21.52 17.60 3.93
N PRO A 94 -21.67 16.41 3.32
CA PRO A 94 -22.52 16.26 2.15
C PRO A 94 -23.90 16.73 2.60
N LYS A 95 -24.31 17.90 2.12
CA LYS A 95 -25.68 18.35 2.33
C LYS A 95 -26.54 17.31 1.65
N ASP A 96 -27.51 16.76 2.36
CA ASP A 96 -28.47 15.81 1.81
C ASP A 96 -29.01 16.40 0.51
N PHE A 97 -28.57 15.83 -0.61
CA PHE A 97 -28.98 16.27 -1.92
C PHE A 97 -30.40 15.78 -2.11
N VAL A 98 -31.37 16.65 -1.84
CA VAL A 98 -32.75 16.41 -2.24
C VAL A 98 -32.82 16.74 -3.72
N PRO A 99 -32.93 15.74 -4.61
CA PRO A 99 -33.01 16.01 -6.04
C PRO A 99 -34.25 16.89 -6.30
N PRO A 100 -34.16 17.86 -7.22
CA PRO A 100 -35.33 18.62 -7.62
C PRO A 100 -36.42 17.67 -8.14
N PRO A 101 -37.71 17.98 -7.90
CA PRO A 101 -38.80 17.14 -8.37
C PRO A 101 -38.72 16.99 -9.90
N LEU A 102 -38.62 15.74 -10.37
CA LEU A 102 -38.67 15.40 -11.79
C LEU A 102 -40.07 15.71 -12.32
N PHE A 103 -40.16 16.59 -13.33
CA PHE A 103 -41.40 16.78 -14.06
C PHE A 103 -41.64 15.57 -14.96
N LEU A 104 -42.69 14.79 -14.68
CA LEU A 104 -43.14 13.73 -15.58
C LEU A 104 -43.55 14.37 -16.92
N PRO A 105 -43.22 13.76 -18.07
CA PRO A 105 -43.65 14.27 -19.36
C PRO A 105 -45.19 14.35 -19.40
N LEU A 106 -45.70 15.58 -19.54
CA LEU A 106 -47.11 15.87 -19.68
C LEU A 106 -47.61 15.23 -20.98
N ARG A 107 -48.50 14.24 -20.87
CA ARG A 107 -49.27 13.74 -22.02
C ARG A 107 -50.41 14.72 -22.26
N HIS A 108 -50.27 15.53 -23.30
CA HIS A 108 -51.36 16.39 -23.74
C HIS A 108 -52.41 15.51 -24.44
N GLU A 109 -53.50 15.18 -23.75
CA GLU A 109 -54.70 14.64 -24.39
C GLU A 109 -55.42 15.80 -25.11
N LEU A 110 -54.98 16.11 -26.33
CA LEU A 110 -55.52 17.25 -27.08
C LEU A 110 -56.87 16.91 -27.72
N THR A 111 -57.92 17.54 -27.20
CA THR A 111 -59.17 17.78 -27.92
C THR A 111 -58.99 19.03 -28.80
N SER A 112 -58.82 18.83 -30.11
CA SER A 112 -58.90 19.82 -31.22
C SER A 112 -58.30 21.22 -31.00
N THR A 113 -57.01 21.41 -31.31
CA THR A 113 -56.38 22.74 -31.43
C THR A 113 -56.19 23.19 -32.88
N THR A 114 -56.29 24.49 -33.12
CA THR A 114 -56.01 25.13 -34.42
C THR A 114 -54.50 25.15 -34.73
N ILE A 115 -54.12 25.02 -36.01
CA ILE A 115 -52.72 24.99 -36.48
C ILE A 115 -51.89 26.18 -35.98
N GLN A 116 -52.48 27.37 -35.90
CA GLN A 116 -51.79 28.57 -35.42
C GLN A 116 -51.32 28.41 -33.96
N HIS A 117 -52.17 27.83 -33.11
CA HIS A 117 -51.83 27.61 -31.71
C HIS A 117 -50.72 26.56 -31.54
N LEU A 118 -50.66 25.56 -32.41
CA LEU A 118 -49.57 24.58 -32.42
C LEU A 118 -48.23 25.28 -32.77
N LEU A 119 -48.23 26.15 -33.78
CA LEU A 119 -47.02 26.88 -34.18
C LEU A 119 -46.51 27.81 -33.08
N ASP A 120 -47.41 28.51 -32.38
CA ASP A 120 -47.03 29.39 -31.27
C ASP A 120 -46.44 28.61 -30.10
N VAL A 121 -47.06 27.49 -29.71
CA VAL A 121 -46.55 26.62 -28.63
C VAL A 121 -45.21 25.98 -29.03
N LEU A 122 -45.05 25.59 -30.29
CA LEU A 122 -43.80 24.98 -30.76
C LEU A 122 -42.64 25.99 -30.75
N ASP A 123 -42.90 27.25 -31.11
CA ASP A 123 -41.92 28.34 -31.01
C ASP A 123 -41.59 28.66 -29.53
N GLU A 124 -42.57 28.60 -28.63
CA GLU A 124 -42.35 28.76 -27.19
C GLU A 124 -41.49 27.63 -26.61
N VAL A 125 -41.75 26.38 -26.98
CA VAL A 125 -40.97 25.20 -26.55
C VAL A 125 -39.54 25.25 -27.09
N LEU A 126 -39.35 25.63 -28.36
CA LEU A 126 -38.01 25.77 -28.97
C LEU A 126 -37.19 26.89 -28.31
N LYS A 127 -37.84 27.96 -27.83
CA LYS A 127 -37.19 29.01 -27.03
C LYS A 127 -36.83 28.52 -25.63
N GLY A 128 -37.71 27.73 -24.99
CA GLY A 128 -37.46 27.12 -23.68
C GLY A 128 -36.32 26.09 -23.68
N GLU A 129 -36.24 25.23 -24.70
CA GLU A 129 -35.17 24.21 -24.80
C GLU A 129 -33.77 24.83 -24.90
N LYS A 130 -33.62 25.93 -25.66
CA LYS A 130 -32.35 26.66 -25.74
C LYS A 130 -31.88 27.19 -24.38
N GLN A 131 -32.79 27.42 -23.43
CA GLN A 131 -32.46 27.87 -22.07
C GLN A 131 -32.09 26.69 -21.14
N LEU A 132 -32.66 25.50 -21.34
CA LEU A 132 -32.32 24.28 -20.57
C LEU A 132 -30.90 23.78 -20.89
N ASN A 133 -30.45 23.92 -22.14
CA ASN A 133 -29.10 23.51 -22.55
C ASN A 133 -27.98 24.38 -21.93
N LEU A 134 -28.28 25.59 -21.46
CA LEU A 134 -27.32 26.50 -20.83
C LEU A 134 -27.16 26.25 -19.32
N THR A 135 -28.14 25.61 -18.68
CA THR A 135 -28.13 25.33 -17.23
C THR A 135 -27.66 23.93 -16.89
N HIS A 136 -27.53 23.04 -17.88
CA HIS A 136 -26.85 21.75 -17.75
C HIS A 136 -25.31 21.90 -17.71
N ALA A 137 -24.82 22.89 -16.95
CA ALA A 137 -23.44 22.97 -16.53
C ALA A 137 -23.21 21.86 -15.51
N VAL A 138 -22.89 20.67 -16.02
CA VAL A 138 -22.18 19.58 -15.35
C VAL A 138 -22.46 19.55 -13.84
N GLU A 139 -23.58 18.95 -13.44
CA GLU A 139 -23.70 18.50 -12.06
C GLU A 139 -22.55 17.51 -11.83
N GLN A 140 -21.51 18.00 -11.17
CA GLN A 140 -20.36 17.21 -10.77
C GLN A 140 -20.90 16.11 -9.87
N HIS A 141 -21.07 14.92 -10.44
CA HIS A 141 -21.33 13.73 -9.66
C HIS A 141 -20.34 13.70 -8.49
N PRO A 142 -20.80 13.42 -7.25
CA PRO A 142 -19.92 13.39 -6.09
C PRO A 142 -18.79 12.42 -6.41
N VAL A 143 -17.58 12.97 -6.51
CA VAL A 143 -16.37 12.20 -6.74
C VAL A 143 -16.32 11.17 -5.62
N LEU A 144 -16.40 9.89 -5.97
CA LEU A 144 -16.19 8.81 -5.02
C LEU A 144 -14.90 9.13 -4.25
N PRO A 145 -14.87 8.95 -2.91
CA PRO A 145 -13.66 9.23 -2.14
C PRO A 145 -12.48 8.53 -2.82
N ALA A 146 -11.45 9.31 -3.14
CA ALA A 146 -10.28 8.79 -3.83
C ALA A 146 -9.71 7.63 -3.02
N VAL A 147 -9.38 6.52 -3.68
CA VAL A 147 -8.85 5.29 -3.07
C VAL A 147 -7.68 5.59 -2.12
N THR A 148 -6.94 6.68 -2.37
CA THR A 148 -5.85 7.21 -1.56
C THR A 148 -6.21 7.49 -0.09
N ASP A 149 -7.45 7.88 0.23
CA ASP A 149 -7.86 8.15 1.63
C ASP A 149 -8.09 6.88 2.46
N LEU A 150 -8.14 5.72 1.81
CA LEU A 150 -8.28 4.42 2.47
C LEU A 150 -6.93 3.82 2.85
N LEU A 151 -5.87 4.05 2.06
CA LEU A 151 -4.52 3.52 2.33
C LEU A 151 -3.98 3.84 3.74
N PRO A 152 -4.00 5.09 4.24
CA PRO A 152 -3.45 5.39 5.57
C PRO A 152 -4.27 4.78 6.71
N LYS A 153 -5.51 4.35 6.46
CA LYS A 153 -6.33 3.62 7.43
C LYS A 153 -5.94 2.14 7.46
N PHE A 154 -5.58 1.56 6.32
CA PHE A 154 -5.08 0.19 6.24
C PHE A 154 -3.73 0.05 6.95
N ASP A 155 -2.79 0.98 6.76
CA ASP A 155 -1.47 0.90 7.43
C ASP A 155 -1.60 0.86 8.96
N LYS A 156 -2.50 1.68 9.53
CA LYS A 156 -2.80 1.68 10.97
C LYS A 156 -3.41 0.36 11.43
N PHE A 157 -4.31 -0.21 10.63
CA PHE A 157 -4.94 -1.50 10.94
C PHE A 157 -3.93 -2.65 10.91
N ILE A 158 -3.02 -2.65 9.93
CA ILE A 158 -1.95 -3.67 9.85
C ILE A 158 -1.00 -3.55 11.04
N ALA A 159 -0.58 -2.33 11.41
CA ALA A 159 0.28 -2.14 12.59
C ALA A 159 -0.38 -2.60 13.90
N GLU A 160 -1.68 -2.34 14.08
CA GLU A 160 -2.43 -2.86 15.25
C GLU A 160 -2.52 -4.38 15.23
N LEU A 161 -2.71 -4.98 14.05
CA LEU A 161 -2.76 -6.42 13.88
C LEU A 161 -1.42 -7.08 14.23
N GLU A 162 -0.30 -6.54 13.75
CA GLU A 162 1.05 -7.00 14.09
C GLU A 162 1.28 -6.97 15.60
N PHE A 163 0.86 -5.89 16.28
CA PHE A 163 0.98 -5.76 17.73
C PHE A 163 0.17 -6.81 18.50
N GLU A 164 -1.06 -7.11 18.08
CA GLU A 164 -1.88 -8.16 18.68
C GLU A 164 -1.32 -9.57 18.42
N VAL A 165 -0.75 -9.80 17.24
CA VAL A 165 -0.07 -11.07 16.89
C VAL A 165 1.16 -11.30 17.79
N ASP A 166 1.99 -10.27 17.98
CA ASP A 166 3.17 -10.35 18.84
C ASP A 166 2.80 -10.63 20.31
N LYS A 167 1.74 -10.01 20.83
CA LYS A 167 1.20 -10.31 22.17
C LYS A 167 0.78 -11.76 22.30
N LEU A 168 0.05 -12.28 21.31
CA LEU A 168 -0.41 -13.67 21.32
C LEU A 168 0.77 -14.64 21.27
N TYR A 169 1.81 -14.32 20.51
CA TYR A 169 3.05 -15.09 20.48
C TYR A 169 3.78 -15.10 21.84
N ALA A 170 3.86 -13.96 22.53
CA ALA A 170 4.46 -13.89 23.87
C ALA A 170 3.70 -14.77 24.88
N ILE A 171 2.35 -14.73 24.85
CA ILE A 171 1.50 -15.59 25.68
C ILE A 171 1.72 -17.07 25.36
N LEU A 172 1.86 -17.42 24.07
CA LEU A 172 2.16 -18.78 23.65
C LEU A 172 3.52 -19.25 24.18
N CYS A 173 4.57 -18.42 24.08
CA CYS A 173 5.90 -18.75 24.61
C CYS A 173 5.88 -19.04 26.12
N GLU A 174 5.21 -18.21 26.92
CA GLU A 174 5.08 -18.44 28.37
C GLU A 174 4.36 -19.75 28.71
N LYS A 175 3.40 -20.15 27.86
CA LYS A 175 2.63 -21.40 28.05
C LYS A 175 3.41 -22.64 27.59
N VAL A 176 4.29 -22.50 26.60
CA VAL A 176 5.08 -23.61 26.05
C VAL A 176 6.26 -24.01 26.94
N ASP A 177 6.78 -23.09 27.77
CA ASP A 177 7.89 -23.39 28.71
C ASP A 177 7.59 -24.55 29.69
N GLY A 178 6.33 -24.97 29.82
CA GLY A 178 5.92 -26.15 30.61
C GLY A 178 5.40 -27.36 29.81
N GLN A 179 4.84 -27.16 28.61
CA GLN A 179 4.25 -28.20 27.76
C GLN A 179 4.58 -27.88 26.30
N GLY A 180 5.52 -28.63 25.71
CA GLY A 180 6.02 -28.39 24.34
C GLY A 180 4.98 -28.45 23.20
N ILE A 181 3.72 -28.76 23.52
CA ILE A 181 2.58 -28.83 22.60
C ILE A 181 1.35 -28.27 23.36
N ILE A 182 0.60 -27.36 22.72
CA ILE A 182 -0.60 -26.73 23.28
C ILE A 182 -1.82 -27.07 22.42
N ASP A 183 -2.94 -27.41 23.05
CA ASP A 183 -4.21 -27.62 22.35
C ASP A 183 -4.93 -26.28 22.10
N PHE A 184 -5.42 -26.07 20.88
CA PHE A 184 -6.22 -24.88 20.54
C PHE A 184 -7.51 -24.80 21.35
N THR A 185 -8.12 -25.93 21.69
CA THR A 185 -9.30 -25.99 22.56
C THR A 185 -8.97 -25.45 23.96
N SER A 186 -7.77 -25.70 24.47
CA SER A 186 -7.33 -25.16 25.75
C SER A 186 -6.97 -23.66 25.68
N LEU A 187 -6.47 -23.20 24.54
CA LEU A 187 -6.19 -21.78 24.28
C LEU A 187 -7.48 -20.94 24.08
N SER A 188 -8.52 -21.55 23.52
CA SER A 188 -9.82 -20.89 23.25
C SER A 188 -10.86 -21.08 24.36
N LYS A 189 -10.53 -21.77 25.46
CA LYS A 189 -11.42 -21.92 26.63
C LYS A 189 -11.75 -20.55 27.24
N GLY A 190 -12.99 -20.11 27.05
CA GLY A 190 -13.53 -18.86 27.59
C GLY A 190 -13.60 -17.70 26.58
N ALA A 191 -13.12 -17.90 25.34
CA ALA A 191 -13.22 -16.90 24.28
C ALA A 191 -14.57 -16.98 23.55
N THR A 192 -15.07 -15.84 23.09
CA THR A 192 -16.23 -15.79 22.19
C THR A 192 -15.87 -16.39 20.82
N ARG A 193 -16.86 -16.84 20.03
CA ARG A 193 -16.62 -17.41 18.69
C ARG A 193 -15.81 -16.49 17.78
N ILE A 194 -16.02 -15.18 17.89
CA ILE A 194 -15.32 -14.16 17.10
C ILE A 194 -13.86 -14.05 17.56
N GLU A 195 -13.62 -14.05 18.86
CA GLU A 195 -12.27 -14.04 19.42
C GLU A 195 -11.52 -15.33 19.09
N ALA A 196 -12.18 -16.49 19.14
CA ALA A 196 -11.59 -17.77 18.73
C ALA A 196 -11.17 -17.74 17.25
N LEU A 197 -12.01 -17.20 16.36
CA LEU A 197 -11.67 -17.03 14.96
C LEU A 197 -10.50 -16.06 14.77
N ARG A 198 -10.48 -14.96 15.52
CA ARG A 198 -9.40 -13.96 15.47
C ARG A 198 -8.07 -14.57 15.92
N MET A 199 -8.07 -15.32 17.03
CA MET A 199 -6.89 -16.06 17.49
C MET A 199 -6.42 -17.07 16.45
N PHE A 200 -7.34 -17.77 15.79
CA PHE A 200 -6.99 -18.69 14.70
C PHE A 200 -6.34 -17.97 13.52
N ILE A 201 -6.86 -16.79 13.12
CA ILE A 201 -6.25 -15.97 12.05
C ILE A 201 -4.84 -15.53 12.45
N TYR A 202 -4.63 -15.08 13.69
CA TYR A 202 -3.30 -14.70 14.20
C TYR A 202 -2.34 -15.88 14.21
N LEU A 203 -2.84 -17.07 14.55
CA LEU A 203 -2.06 -18.30 14.53
C LEU A 203 -1.61 -18.70 13.12
N LEU A 204 -2.45 -18.45 12.10
CA LEU A 204 -2.07 -18.65 10.70
C LEU A 204 -0.96 -17.68 10.26
N PHE A 205 -1.01 -16.42 10.70
CA PHE A 205 0.08 -15.47 10.45
C PHE A 205 1.40 -15.94 11.09
N LEU A 206 1.36 -16.38 12.35
CA LEU A 206 2.53 -16.94 13.03
C LEU A 206 3.07 -18.22 12.38
N ALA A 207 2.18 -19.03 11.81
CA ALA A 207 2.57 -20.22 11.05
C ALA A 207 3.21 -19.88 9.71
N GLN A 208 2.72 -18.84 9.03
CA GLN A 208 3.35 -18.32 7.80
C GLN A 208 4.78 -17.84 8.05
N ASP A 209 5.03 -17.20 9.19
CA ASP A 209 6.38 -16.76 9.60
C ASP A 209 7.28 -17.91 10.09
N GLY A 210 6.72 -19.12 10.22
CA GLY A 210 7.45 -20.33 10.63
C GLY A 210 7.83 -20.36 12.11
N LEU A 211 7.19 -19.53 12.94
CA LEU A 211 7.39 -19.49 14.39
C LEU A 211 6.58 -20.59 15.11
N VAL A 212 5.44 -20.94 14.52
CA VAL A 212 4.47 -21.90 15.07
C VAL A 212 4.13 -22.96 14.03
N SER A 213 4.12 -24.23 14.42
CA SER A 213 3.64 -25.35 13.59
C SER A 213 2.27 -25.79 14.07
N LEU A 214 1.35 -25.95 13.11
CA LEU A 214 -0.01 -26.40 13.38
C LEU A 214 -0.17 -27.84 12.88
N TRP A 215 -0.66 -28.70 13.76
CA TRP A 215 -0.97 -30.09 13.42
C TRP A 215 -2.40 -30.40 13.83
N GLN A 216 -3.18 -30.95 12.91
CA GLN A 216 -4.54 -31.39 13.17
C GLN A 216 -4.58 -32.91 13.10
N ASN A 217 -5.14 -33.55 14.12
CA ASN A 217 -5.36 -34.99 14.10
C ASN A 217 -6.68 -35.28 13.37
N GLU A 218 -6.65 -36.15 12.36
CA GLU A 218 -7.82 -36.53 11.56
C GLU A 218 -8.89 -37.28 12.36
N GLU A 219 -8.52 -37.93 13.46
CA GLU A 219 -9.45 -38.73 14.28
C GLU A 219 -10.18 -37.92 15.35
N THR A 220 -9.53 -36.89 15.92
CA THR A 220 -10.09 -36.09 17.02
C THR A 220 -10.53 -34.70 16.59
N GLU A 221 -10.22 -34.30 15.34
CA GLU A 221 -10.39 -32.95 14.80
C GLU A 221 -9.72 -31.83 15.63
N GLU A 222 -8.91 -32.18 16.64
CA GLU A 222 -8.25 -31.23 17.53
C GLU A 222 -7.00 -30.62 16.87
N LEU A 223 -6.84 -29.31 17.04
CA LEU A 223 -5.72 -28.54 16.54
C LEU A 223 -4.65 -28.41 17.63
N TYR A 224 -3.48 -28.99 17.38
CA TYR A 224 -2.29 -28.88 18.23
C TYR A 224 -1.35 -27.82 17.69
N ILE A 225 -0.78 -27.05 18.61
CA ILE A 225 0.08 -25.91 18.36
C ILE A 225 1.45 -26.23 18.95
N ALA A 226 2.47 -26.29 18.11
CA ALA A 226 3.86 -26.44 18.55
C ALA A 226 4.62 -25.15 18.26
N VAL A 227 5.24 -24.57 19.28
CA VAL A 227 6.06 -23.35 19.13
C VAL A 227 7.52 -23.77 18.96
N GLY A 228 8.15 -23.35 17.86
CA GLY A 228 9.54 -23.65 17.56
C GLY A 228 9.76 -24.37 16.23
N LYS A 229 10.98 -24.24 15.69
CA LYS A 229 11.44 -24.95 14.49
C LYS A 229 11.60 -26.43 14.79
N ILE A 230 10.51 -27.19 14.76
CA ILE A 230 10.60 -28.64 14.78
C ILE A 230 10.99 -29.07 13.38
N THR A 231 12.26 -29.45 13.20
CA THR A 231 12.73 -30.19 12.04
C THR A 231 12.00 -31.54 12.02
N VAL A 232 10.94 -31.63 11.23
CA VAL A 232 10.18 -32.87 11.00
C VAL A 232 11.01 -33.80 10.11
N GLU A 233 12.06 -34.40 10.66
CA GLU A 233 12.85 -35.45 9.97
C GLU A 233 12.97 -36.78 10.73
N LYS A 234 12.30 -36.94 11.89
CA LYS A 234 12.51 -38.16 12.70
C LYS A 234 11.26 -38.83 13.26
N LEU A 235 10.25 -39.07 12.42
CA LEU A 235 9.20 -40.07 12.70
C LEU A 235 8.84 -40.93 11.47
N LYS A 236 9.80 -41.18 10.57
CA LYS A 236 9.67 -42.16 9.47
C LYS A 236 10.61 -43.37 9.58
N SER A 237 11.15 -43.63 10.77
CA SER A 237 11.92 -44.86 11.05
C SER A 237 11.24 -45.64 12.17
N THR A 238 10.19 -46.36 11.80
CA THR A 238 9.81 -47.62 12.44
C THR A 238 9.80 -48.70 11.37
N ASN A 239 10.92 -49.42 11.31
CA ASN A 239 10.98 -50.85 11.08
C ASN A 239 12.26 -51.36 11.74
#